data_AF-A0A1F7YGK3-F1
#
_entry.id   AF-A0A1F7YGK3-F1
#
_cell.length_a   1.000
_cell.length_b   1.000
_cell.length_c   1.000
_cell.angle_alpha   90.00
_cell.angle_beta   90.00
_cell.angle_gamma   90.00
#
_symmetry.space_group_name_H-M   'P 1'
#
loop_
_entity.id
_entity.type
_entity.pdbx_description
1 polymer ?
#
loop_
_entity_poly.entity_id
_entity_poly.type
_entity_poly.pdbx_seq_one_letter_code
_entity_poly.pdbx_strand_id
1 'polypeptide(L)'
;MSRKTIKKVFITAPSDKVFWLRSGQSINDLGELSRVLKTISDEDFYYHVSKEKNDFANWIEEVLDDGELAEKMRRKWTKNQILYVIDNHIKTYYEKGQQNV
;
A
#
# COMPACT_ATOMS: atom_id res chain seq x y z
N MET A 1 21.27 21.02 -6.82
CA MET A 1 20.52 20.61 -5.61
C MET A 1 20.19 19.13 -5.73
N SER A 2 21.01 18.25 -5.15
CA SER A 2 20.75 16.81 -5.18
C SER A 2 19.63 16.50 -4.20
N ARG A 3 18.48 16.01 -4.70
CA ARG A 3 17.46 15.41 -3.84
C ARG A 3 18.15 14.24 -3.12
N LYS A 4 18.32 14.32 -1.81
CA LYS A 4 18.73 13.19 -0.98
C LYS A 4 17.69 12.09 -1.19
N THR A 5 18.02 11.10 -2.01
CA THR A 5 17.20 9.91 -2.19
C THR A 5 17.37 9.07 -0.93
N ILE A 6 16.57 9.36 0.10
CA ILE A 6 16.45 8.47 1.25
C ILE A 6 15.94 7.14 0.67
N LYS A 7 16.78 6.10 0.67
CA LYS A 7 16.34 4.73 0.34
C LYS A 7 15.33 4.33 1.41
N LYS A 8 14.06 4.55 1.11
CA LYS A 8 12.92 4.14 1.92
C LYS A 8 12.87 2.62 1.87
N VAL A 9 13.24 1.97 2.97
CA VAL A 9 13.18 0.50 3.08
C VAL A 9 11.75 0.17 3.49
N PHE A 10 10.92 -0.17 2.51
CA PHE A 10 9.64 -0.82 2.77
C PHE A 10 9.86 -2.32 2.92
N ILE A 11 8.98 -3.00 3.64
CA ILE A 11 8.88 -4.46 3.57
C ILE A 11 8.47 -4.78 2.13
N THR A 12 9.26 -5.62 1.46
CA THR A 12 9.01 -6.09 0.11
C THR A 12 8.45 -7.50 0.19
N ALA A 13 7.33 -7.72 -0.50
CA ALA A 13 6.72 -9.04 -0.65
C ALA A 13 7.71 -10.01 -1.33
N PRO A 14 7.73 -11.28 -0.91
CA PRO A 14 8.34 -12.36 -1.67
C PRO A 14 7.78 -12.40 -3.11
N SER A 15 8.61 -12.81 -4.08
CA SER A 15 8.24 -12.78 -5.50
C SER A 15 7.01 -13.62 -5.86
N ASP A 16 6.71 -14.65 -5.07
CA ASP A 16 5.54 -15.53 -5.20
C ASP A 16 4.29 -14.99 -4.48
N LYS A 17 4.42 -13.90 -3.71
CA LYS A 17 3.35 -13.27 -2.92
C LYS A 17 3.10 -11.81 -3.29
N VAL A 18 3.59 -11.36 -4.44
CA VAL A 18 3.31 -10.01 -4.96
C VAL A 18 1.81 -9.86 -5.22
N PHE A 19 1.30 -8.65 -5.10
CA PHE A 19 -0.10 -8.39 -5.42
C PHE A 19 -0.26 -8.19 -6.92
N TRP A 20 -1.15 -8.94 -7.55
CA TRP A 20 -1.43 -8.82 -8.97
C TRP A 20 -2.72 -8.04 -9.21
N LEU A 21 -2.60 -6.95 -9.97
CA LEU A 21 -3.76 -6.28 -10.54
C LEU A 21 -4.34 -7.11 -11.70
N ARG A 22 -5.64 -6.91 -11.96
CA ARG A 22 -6.32 -7.52 -13.10
C ARG A 22 -5.67 -7.19 -14.45
N SER A 23 -5.06 -6.01 -14.59
CA SER A 23 -4.29 -5.61 -15.77
C SER A 23 -2.96 -6.36 -15.95
N GLY A 24 -2.54 -7.18 -14.99
CA GLY A 24 -1.28 -7.92 -15.01
C GLY A 24 -0.09 -7.14 -14.41
N GLN A 25 -0.30 -5.92 -13.91
CA GLN A 25 0.71 -5.20 -13.15
C GLN A 25 0.86 -5.81 -11.75
N SER A 26 2.09 -6.09 -11.32
CA SER A 26 2.39 -6.52 -9.95
C SER A 26 2.74 -5.34 -9.04
N ILE A 27 2.52 -5.53 -7.74
CA ILE A 27 2.87 -4.60 -6.67
C ILE A 27 3.62 -5.39 -5.60
N ASN A 28 4.82 -4.93 -5.27
CA ASN A 28 5.76 -5.67 -4.42
C ASN A 28 5.88 -5.06 -3.02
N ASP A 29 5.56 -3.79 -2.84
CA ASP A 29 5.67 -3.12 -1.55
C ASP A 29 4.64 -2.00 -1.38
N LEU A 30 4.55 -1.46 -0.16
CA LEU A 30 3.60 -0.40 0.19
C LEU A 30 3.86 0.91 -0.57
N GLY A 31 5.12 1.19 -0.92
CA GLY A 31 5.50 2.36 -1.71
C GLY A 31 5.06 2.24 -3.17
N GLU A 32 5.15 1.06 -3.77
CA GLU A 32 4.59 0.75 -5.08
C GLU A 32 3.08 0.85 -5.06
N LEU A 33 2.41 0.30 -4.03
CA LEU A 33 0.96 0.41 -3.89
C LEU A 33 0.51 1.89 -3.88
N SER A 34 1.16 2.75 -3.09
CA SER A 34 0.88 4.20 -3.09
C SER A 34 1.05 4.84 -4.46
N ARG A 35 2.09 4.48 -5.22
CA ARG A 35 2.32 4.99 -6.58
C ARG A 35 1.25 4.51 -7.55
N VAL A 36 0.92 3.23 -7.52
CA VAL A 36 -0.07 2.60 -8.40
C VAL A 36 -1.45 3.16 -8.15
N LEU A 37 -1.86 3.35 -6.88
CA LEU A 37 -3.17 3.92 -6.54
C LEU A 37 -3.39 5.34 -7.08
N LYS A 38 -2.33 6.09 -7.39
CA LYS A 38 -2.42 7.43 -7.99
C LYS A 38 -2.79 7.39 -9.48
N THR A 39 -2.54 6.27 -10.15
CA THR A 39 -2.72 6.13 -11.61
C THR A 39 -3.61 4.96 -12.01
N ILE A 40 -4.05 4.12 -11.05
CA ILE A 40 -4.89 2.95 -11.30
C ILE A 40 -6.25 3.34 -11.90
N SER A 41 -6.73 2.54 -12.86
CA SER A 41 -8.06 2.70 -13.42
C SER A 41 -9.14 2.44 -12.37
N ASP A 42 -10.35 2.99 -12.59
CA ASP A 42 -11.50 2.66 -11.72
C ASP A 42 -11.83 1.17 -11.79
N GLU A 43 -11.77 0.57 -12.99
CA GLU A 43 -12.08 -0.84 -13.21
C GLU A 43 -11.17 -1.77 -12.41
N ASP A 44 -9.85 -1.58 -12.49
CA ASP A 44 -8.90 -2.41 -11.74
C ASP A 44 -9.06 -2.20 -10.24
N PHE A 45 -9.26 -0.95 -9.80
CA PHE A 45 -9.43 -0.66 -8.39
C PHE A 45 -10.68 -1.34 -7.80
N TYR A 46 -11.84 -1.17 -8.44
CA TYR A 46 -13.10 -1.72 -7.96
C TYR A 46 -13.21 -3.23 -8.15
N TYR A 47 -12.34 -3.84 -8.94
CA TYR A 47 -12.19 -5.29 -8.97
C TYR A 47 -11.69 -5.84 -7.63
N HIS A 48 -10.79 -5.10 -6.96
CA HIS A 48 -10.16 -5.51 -5.69
C HIS A 48 -10.84 -4.94 -4.45
N VAL A 49 -11.58 -3.83 -4.61
CA VAL A 49 -12.16 -3.08 -3.51
C VAL A 49 -13.65 -2.86 -3.72
N SER A 50 -14.44 -3.24 -2.73
CA SER A 50 -15.87 -2.95 -2.66
C SER A 50 -16.24 -2.59 -1.22
N LYS A 51 -17.54 -2.45 -0.94
CA LYS A 51 -18.01 -2.28 0.45
C LYS A 51 -17.86 -3.55 1.29
N GLU A 52 -17.70 -4.70 0.65
CA GLU A 52 -17.67 -6.02 1.29
C GLU A 52 -16.25 -6.58 1.38
N LYS A 53 -15.34 -6.13 0.50
CA LYS A 53 -13.96 -6.62 0.46
C LYS A 53 -12.96 -5.50 0.20
N ASN A 54 -11.73 -5.75 0.67
CA ASN A 54 -10.57 -4.94 0.34
C ASN A 54 -9.36 -5.87 0.22
N ASP A 55 -9.09 -6.33 -1.00
CA ASP A 55 -8.02 -7.31 -1.25
C ASP A 55 -6.63 -6.72 -0.94
N PHE A 56 -6.46 -5.40 -1.07
CA PHE A 56 -5.22 -4.72 -0.66
C PHE A 56 -5.00 -4.83 0.86
N ALA A 57 -6.06 -4.69 1.67
CA ALA A 57 -5.96 -4.82 3.12
C ALA A 57 -5.55 -6.24 3.53
N ASN A 58 -6.14 -7.27 2.91
CA ASN A 58 -5.75 -8.66 3.16
C ASN A 58 -4.28 -8.90 2.79
N TRP A 59 -3.84 -8.41 1.62
CA TRP A 59 -2.44 -8.55 1.21
C TRP A 59 -1.46 -7.83 2.15
N ILE A 60 -1.78 -6.62 2.59
CA ILE A 60 -0.95 -5.88 3.55
C ILE A 60 -0.81 -6.64 4.87
N GLU A 61 -1.90 -7.22 5.38
CA GLU A 61 -1.89 -8.01 6.61
C GLU A 61 -1.09 -9.30 6.47
N GLU A 62 -1.37 -10.08 5.41
CA GLU A 62 -0.85 -11.44 5.28
C GLU A 62 0.56 -11.52 4.67
N VAL A 63 0.96 -10.51 3.89
CA VAL A 63 2.23 -10.52 3.15
C VAL A 63 3.22 -9.49 3.67
N LEU A 64 2.74 -8.29 4.02
CA LEU A 64 3.60 -7.24 4.57
C LEU A 64 3.63 -7.21 6.10
N ASP A 65 2.84 -8.08 6.77
CA ASP A 65 2.75 -8.21 8.22
C ASP A 65 2.38 -6.89 8.93
N ASP A 66 1.50 -6.10 8.31
CA ASP A 66 1.06 -4.79 8.81
C ASP A 66 -0.45 -4.78 9.08
N GLY A 67 -0.83 -5.47 10.16
CA GLY A 67 -2.21 -5.57 10.61
C GLY A 67 -2.82 -4.22 11.00
N GLU A 68 -2.03 -3.27 11.52
CA GLU A 68 -2.52 -1.95 11.92
C GLU A 68 -2.99 -1.15 10.69
N LEU A 69 -2.21 -1.15 9.60
CA LEU A 69 -2.61 -0.53 8.35
C LEU A 69 -3.81 -1.25 7.72
N ALA A 70 -3.76 -2.59 7.68
CA ALA A 70 -4.81 -3.40 7.11
C ALA A 70 -6.18 -3.10 7.76
N GLU A 71 -6.25 -3.08 9.09
CA GLU A 71 -7.48 -2.77 9.83
C GLU A 71 -8.05 -1.39 9.45
N LYS A 72 -7.19 -0.38 9.36
CA LYS A 72 -7.58 0.99 8.94
C LYS A 72 -8.14 1.02 7.52
N MET A 73 -7.66 0.13 6.64
CA MET A 73 -8.09 0.02 5.25
C MET A 73 -9.38 -0.78 5.06
N ARG A 74 -9.71 -1.74 5.93
CA ARG A 74 -10.90 -2.61 5.78
C ARG A 74 -12.22 -1.84 5.62
N ARG A 75 -12.32 -0.62 6.17
CA ARG A 75 -13.50 0.24 6.09
C ARG A 75 -13.40 1.35 5.04
N LYS A 76 -12.48 1.23 4.08
CA LYS A 76 -12.24 2.20 3.01
C LYS A 76 -12.52 1.53 1.68
N TRP A 77 -13.33 2.16 0.84
CA TRP A 77 -13.78 1.58 -0.43
C TRP A 77 -13.62 2.54 -1.62
N THR A 78 -13.00 3.71 -1.40
CA THR A 78 -12.68 4.65 -2.47
C THR A 78 -11.17 4.83 -2.59
N LYS A 79 -10.71 5.16 -3.80
CA LYS A 79 -9.29 5.41 -4.09
C LYS A 79 -8.68 6.45 -3.15
N ASN A 80 -9.35 7.59 -2.99
CA ASN A 80 -8.85 8.68 -2.15
C ASN A 80 -8.76 8.29 -0.68
N GLN A 81 -9.73 7.52 -0.17
CA GLN A 81 -9.71 7.04 1.21
C GLN A 81 -8.54 6.10 1.48
N ILE A 82 -8.35 5.11 0.60
CA ILE A 82 -7.26 4.13 0.74
C ILE A 82 -5.91 4.83 0.59
N LEU A 83 -5.76 5.68 -0.44
CA LEU A 83 -4.53 6.41 -0.69
C LEU A 83 -4.16 7.32 0.49
N TYR A 84 -5.13 8.03 1.07
CA TYR A 84 -4.92 8.85 2.25
C TYR A 84 -4.42 8.04 3.45
N VAL A 85 -5.03 6.88 3.71
CA VAL A 85 -4.61 6.01 4.83
C VAL A 85 -3.17 5.51 4.62
N ILE A 86 -2.84 5.05 3.42
CA ILE A 86 -1.51 4.57 3.06
C ILE A 86 -0.47 5.69 3.16
N ASP A 87 -0.72 6.85 2.55
CA ASP A 87 0.27 7.95 2.52
C ASP A 87 0.55 8.49 3.94
N ASN A 88 -0.47 8.56 4.81
CA ASN A 88 -0.25 8.94 6.22
C ASN A 88 0.51 7.87 6.99
N HIS A 89 0.17 6.61 6.79
CA HIS A 89 0.85 5.51 7.46
C HIS A 89 2.33 5.45 7.08
N ILE A 90 2.63 5.55 5.78
CA ILE A 90 3.99 5.69 5.24
C ILE A 90 4.72 6.88 5.88
N LYS A 91 4.06 8.04 6.03
CA LYS A 91 4.64 9.22 6.67
C LYS A 91 5.00 8.96 8.13
N THR A 92 4.11 8.33 8.90
CA THR A 92 4.36 7.95 10.30
C THR A 92 5.53 6.99 10.45
N TYR A 93 5.72 6.04 9.51
CA TYR A 93 6.91 5.17 9.50
C TYR A 93 8.22 5.97 9.40
N TYR A 94 8.25 7.04 8.60
CA TYR A 94 9.45 7.89 8.52
C TYR A 94 9.69 8.70 9.78
N GLU A 95 8.64 9.19 10.42
CA GLU A 95 8.76 9.99 11.65
C GLU A 95 9.24 9.13 12.83
N LYS A 96 8.79 7.87 12.90
CA LYS A 96 9.22 6.91 13.94
C LYS A 96 10.60 6.31 13.66
N GLY A 97 10.94 6.03 12.41
CA GLY A 97 12.26 5.51 12.00
C GLY A 97 13.43 6.48 12.23
N GLN A 98 13.14 7.77 12.48
CA GLN A 98 14.14 8.77 12.87
C GLN A 98 14.34 8.89 14.39
N GLN A 99 13.58 8.15 15.22
CA GLN A 99 13.72 8.15 16.69
C GLN A 99 14.44 6.89 17.21
N ASN A 100 14.75 5.93 16.33
CA ASN A 100 15.45 4.68 16.68
C ASN A 100 16.83 4.60 16.02
N VAL A 101 17.62 5.68 16.10
CA VAL A 101 19.06 5.71 15.77
C VAL A 101 19.82 6.41 16.86
#